data_AF-A0A820JTP8-F1
#
_entry.id   AF-A0A820JTP8-F1
#
_cell.length_a   1.000
_cell.length_b   1.000
_cell.length_c   1.000
_cell.angle_alpha   90.00
_cell.angle_beta   90.00
_cell.angle_gamma   90.00
#
_symmetry.space_group_name_H-M   'P 1'
#
loop_
_entity.id
_entity.type
_entity.pdbx_description
1 polymer ?
#
loop_
_entity_poly.entity_id
_entity_poly.type
_entity_poly.pdbx_seq_one_letter_code
_entity_poly.pdbx_strand_id
1 'polypeptide(L)'
;MLASVAVVYLLLTTIYSYQPPFSTSGNSVVDSSGTAVKLRCVNWAGSMETLLPEGLQHNSIDGIALLIQQMNFNCVRLTYSTAT
;
A
#
# COMPACT_ATOMS: atom_id res chain seq x y z
N MET A 1 5.81 27.56 23.93
CA MET A 1 4.65 26.64 24.04
C MET A 1 3.95 26.42 22.70
N LEU A 2 3.55 27.45 21.95
CA LEU A 2 2.91 27.28 20.63
C LEU A 2 3.83 26.65 19.57
N ALA A 3 5.10 27.07 19.51
CA ALA A 3 6.10 26.46 18.60
C ALA A 3 6.33 24.97 18.90
N SER A 4 6.28 24.58 20.17
CA SER A 4 6.48 23.21 20.64
C SER A 4 5.34 22.28 20.22
N VAL A 5 4.10 22.77 20.23
CA VAL A 5 2.91 22.02 19.78
C VAL A 5 2.92 21.85 18.26
N ALA A 6 3.29 22.89 17.50
CA ALA A 6 3.41 22.82 16.04
C ALA A 6 4.49 21.81 15.59
N VAL A 7 5.63 21.74 16.28
CA VAL A 7 6.70 20.76 15.98
C VAL A 7 6.25 19.33 16.24
N VAL A 8 5.54 19.07 17.34
CA VAL A 8 4.97 17.73 17.62
C VAL A 8 3.91 17.36 16.57
N TYR A 9 3.09 18.31 16.12
CA TYR A 9 2.09 18.10 15.06
C TYR A 9 2.74 17.84 13.69
N LEU A 10 3.85 18.53 13.36
CA LEU A 10 4.64 18.27 12.16
C LEU A 10 5.32 16.89 12.19
N LEU A 11 5.79 16.45 13.36
CA LEU A 11 6.40 15.12 13.54
C LEU A 11 5.37 13.98 13.47
N LEU A 12 4.09 14.25 13.80
CA LEU A 12 2.98 13.28 13.70
C LEU A 12 2.38 13.20 12.28
N THR A 13 2.66 14.18 11.42
CA THR A 13 2.11 14.29 10.06
C THR A 13 3.10 13.89 8.97
N THR A 14 4.25 13.31 9.33
CA THR A 14 5.08 12.62 8.33
C THR A 14 4.27 11.45 7.79
N ILE A 15 3.70 11.63 6.61
CA ILE A 15 3.22 10.53 5.78
C ILE A 15 4.43 9.61 5.64
N TYR A 16 4.42 8.47 6.33
CA TYR A 16 5.48 7.47 6.22
C TYR A 16 5.40 6.88 4.81
N SER A 17 6.04 7.56 3.86
CA SER A 17 6.27 7.06 2.52
C SER A 17 7.48 6.15 2.58
N TYR A 18 7.22 4.85 2.54
CA TYR A 18 8.28 3.86 2.50
C TYR A 18 9.15 4.02 1.25
N GLN A 19 10.46 3.83 1.41
CA GLN A 19 11.43 4.02 0.34
C GLN A 19 11.76 2.69 -0.36
N PRO A 20 11.32 2.44 -1.60
CA PRO A 20 11.77 1.26 -2.34
C PRO A 20 13.28 1.34 -2.69
N PRO A 21 13.93 0.21 -3.04
CA PRO A 21 13.40 -1.14 -3.00
C PRO A 21 13.27 -1.68 -1.57
N PHE A 22 12.32 -2.60 -1.37
CA PHE A 22 12.18 -3.35 -0.13
C PHE A 22 13.13 -4.54 -0.09
N SER A 23 13.57 -4.92 1.11
CA SER A 23 14.34 -6.13 1.37
C SER A 23 13.90 -6.80 2.66
N THR A 24 14.54 -7.91 3.04
CA THR A 24 14.28 -8.60 4.31
C THR A 24 15.46 -8.45 5.26
N SER A 25 15.17 -8.25 6.54
CA SER A 25 16.14 -8.29 7.63
C SER A 25 15.59 -9.19 8.73
N GLY A 26 16.16 -10.39 8.86
CA GLY A 26 15.60 -11.45 9.71
C GLY A 26 14.18 -11.80 9.28
N ASN A 27 13.21 -11.61 10.19
CA ASN A 27 11.78 -11.87 9.95
C ASN A 27 10.98 -10.63 9.52
N SER A 28 11.63 -9.49 9.31
CA SER A 28 10.98 -8.21 8.99
C SER A 28 11.25 -7.81 7.54
N VAL A 29 10.25 -7.19 6.90
CA VAL A 29 10.44 -6.45 5.65
C VAL A 29 10.96 -5.06 6.02
N VAL A 30 11.98 -4.57 5.33
CA VAL A 30 12.56 -3.23 5.53
C VAL A 30 12.59 -2.46 4.22
N ASP A 31 12.49 -1.14 4.30
CA ASP A 31 12.68 -0.25 3.17
C ASP A 31 14.19 0.05 2.94
N SER A 32 14.52 0.86 1.94
CA SER A 32 15.92 1.17 1.60
C SER A 32 16.66 2.01 2.65
N SER A 33 15.95 2.61 3.62
CA SER A 33 16.53 3.27 4.79
C SER A 33 16.79 2.31 5.95
N GLY A 34 16.37 1.05 5.83
CA GLY A 34 16.40 0.07 6.92
C GLY A 34 15.20 0.15 7.87
N THR A 35 14.19 0.96 7.54
CA THR A 35 12.98 1.10 8.37
C THR A 35 12.07 -0.12 8.19
N ALA A 36 11.64 -0.73 9.29
CA ALA A 36 10.73 -1.88 9.26
C ALA A 36 9.34 -1.49 8.70
N VAL A 37 8.84 -2.30 7.78
CA VAL A 37 7.57 -2.08 7.06
C VAL A 37 6.62 -3.23 7.34
N LYS A 38 5.42 -2.91 7.83
CA LYS A 38 4.34 -3.89 7.95
C LYS A 38 3.41 -3.80 6.74
N LEU A 39 3.46 -4.83 5.90
CA LEU A 39 2.57 -4.97 4.74
C LEU A 39 1.16 -5.34 5.22
N ARG A 40 0.21 -4.44 5.02
CA ARG A 40 -1.23 -4.66 5.17
C ARG A 40 -1.82 -4.67 3.77
N CYS A 41 -1.92 -5.86 3.18
CA CYS A 41 -2.35 -5.98 1.79
C CYS A 41 -3.81 -6.43 1.66
N VAL A 42 -4.46 -5.96 0.58
CA VAL A 42 -5.66 -6.61 0.02
C VAL A 42 -5.27 -7.53 -1.12
N ASN A 43 -6.13 -8.49 -1.44
CA ASN A 43 -6.02 -9.27 -2.67
C ASN A 43 -7.00 -8.69 -3.70
N TRP A 44 -6.50 -8.22 -4.85
CA TRP A 44 -7.33 -7.79 -5.98
C TRP A 44 -7.17 -8.81 -7.10
N ALA A 45 -8.21 -9.60 -7.34
CA ALA A 45 -8.14 -10.72 -8.26
C ALA A 45 -8.18 -10.22 -9.71
N GLY A 46 -7.13 -10.52 -10.49
CA GLY A 46 -7.06 -10.25 -11.93
C GLY A 46 -6.80 -11.51 -12.78
N SER A 47 -6.72 -12.67 -12.13
CA SER A 47 -6.46 -13.97 -12.76
C SER A 47 -7.74 -14.79 -13.02
N MET A 48 -8.91 -14.16 -12.97
CA MET A 48 -10.20 -14.83 -13.22
C MET A 48 -10.53 -14.86 -14.72
N GLU A 49 -11.76 -15.22 -15.08
CA GLU A 49 -12.20 -15.46 -16.46
C GLU A 49 -11.92 -14.29 -17.42
N THR A 50 -12.03 -13.05 -16.93
CA THR A 50 -11.87 -11.85 -17.75
C THR A 50 -10.41 -11.41 -17.92
N LEU A 51 -9.48 -12.05 -17.20
CA LEU A 51 -8.05 -11.69 -17.15
C LEU A 51 -7.79 -10.21 -16.81
N LEU A 52 -8.75 -9.56 -16.14
CA LEU A 52 -8.67 -8.18 -15.68
C LEU A 52 -9.01 -8.11 -14.20
N PRO A 53 -8.50 -7.10 -13.47
CA PRO A 53 -8.90 -6.89 -12.08
C PRO A 53 -10.41 -6.72 -11.95
N GLU A 54 -11.03 -7.51 -11.08
CA GLU A 54 -12.48 -7.52 -10.90
C GLU A 54 -13.01 -6.18 -10.36
N GLY A 55 -14.27 -5.86 -10.67
CA GLY A 55 -14.97 -4.67 -10.16
C GLY A 55 -14.82 -3.42 -11.03
N LEU A 56 -14.05 -3.46 -12.12
CA LEU A 56 -13.89 -2.34 -13.06
C LEU A 56 -15.18 -1.97 -13.83
N GLN A 57 -16.18 -2.84 -13.82
CA GLN A 57 -17.54 -2.54 -14.31
C GLN A 57 -18.34 -1.62 -13.36
N HIS A 58 -17.87 -1.44 -12.11
CA HIS A 58 -18.57 -0.67 -11.07
C HIS A 58 -17.81 0.58 -10.64
N ASN A 59 -16.48 0.62 -10.76
CA ASN A 59 -15.68 1.75 -10.32
C ASN A 59 -14.36 1.83 -11.13
N SER A 60 -13.79 3.03 -11.23
CA SER A 60 -12.50 3.22 -11.90
C SER A 60 -11.34 2.63 -11.08
N ILE A 61 -10.19 2.42 -11.73
CA ILE A 61 -8.95 1.99 -11.05
C ILE A 61 -8.63 2.94 -9.89
N ASP A 62 -8.69 4.25 -10.13
CA ASP A 62 -8.41 5.27 -9.13
C ASP A 62 -9.40 5.22 -7.96
N GLY A 63 -10.69 5.02 -8.25
CA GLY A 63 -11.73 4.91 -7.23
C GLY A 63 -11.53 3.68 -6.32
N ILE A 64 -11.15 2.55 -6.91
CA ILE A 64 -10.84 1.33 -6.15
C ILE A 64 -9.54 1.51 -5.35
N ALA A 65 -8.49 2.07 -5.94
CA ALA A 65 -7.22 2.34 -5.25
C ALA A 65 -7.42 3.30 -4.07
N LEU A 66 -8.25 4.33 -4.22
CA LEU A 66 -8.62 5.25 -3.15
C LEU A 66 -9.39 4.54 -2.04
N LEU A 67 -10.34 3.66 -2.38
CA LEU A 67 -11.08 2.87 -1.39
C LEU A 67 -10.13 1.98 -0.57
N ILE A 68 -9.18 1.30 -1.23
CA ILE A 68 -8.15 0.47 -0.56
C ILE A 68 -7.31 1.32 0.40
N GLN A 69 -6.92 2.53 -0.03
CA GLN A 69 -6.19 3.47 0.82
C GLN A 69 -7.03 3.95 2.01
N GLN A 70 -8.30 4.29 1.80
CA GLN A 70 -9.24 4.73 2.85
C GLN A 70 -9.49 3.63 3.89
N MET A 71 -9.47 2.36 3.47
CA MET A 71 -9.51 1.19 4.35
C MET A 71 -8.17 0.94 5.08
N ASN A 72 -7.19 1.82 4.90
CA ASN A 72 -5.88 1.76 5.53
C ASN A 72 -5.10 0.49 5.14
N PHE A 73 -5.13 0.09 3.87
CA PHE A 73 -4.17 -0.87 3.31
C PHE A 73 -3.03 -0.13 2.59
N ASN A 74 -1.84 -0.74 2.53
CA ASN A 74 -0.65 -0.14 1.94
C ASN A 74 -0.02 -0.98 0.81
N CYS A 75 -0.67 -2.07 0.41
CA CYS A 75 -0.25 -2.92 -0.69
C CYS A 75 -1.43 -3.68 -1.29
N VAL A 76 -1.25 -4.11 -2.54
CA VAL A 76 -2.21 -4.95 -3.26
C VAL A 76 -1.47 -6.18 -3.77
N ARG A 77 -1.97 -7.38 -3.42
CA ARG A 77 -1.62 -8.61 -4.12
C ARG A 77 -2.49 -8.68 -5.38
N LEU A 78 -1.91 -8.30 -6.51
CA LEU A 78 -2.57 -8.34 -7.81
C LEU A 78 -2.27 -9.68 -8.49
N THR A 79 -3.28 -10.53 -8.66
CA THR A 79 -3.09 -11.83 -9.32
C THR A 79 -3.20 -11.71 -10.83
N TYR A 80 -2.43 -12.50 -11.56
CA TYR A 80 -2.48 -12.61 -13.01
C TYR A 80 -2.42 -14.09 -13.43
N SER A 81 -2.96 -14.41 -14.61
CA SER A 81 -2.84 -15.75 -15.19
C SER A 81 -1.51 -15.89 -15.94
N THR A 82 -0.87 -17.05 -15.81
CA THR A 82 0.25 -17.47 -16.68
C THR A 82 -0.20 -18.42 -17.78
N ALA A 83 -1.45 -18.86 -17.76
CA ALA A 83 -2.04 -19.66 -18.83
C ALA A 83 -2.49 -18.72 -19.95
N THR A 84 -1.74 -18.79 -21.06
CA THR A 84 -2.06 -18.17 -22.36
C THR A 84 -2.88 -19.10 -23.22
#